data_AF-A0A519QI28-F1
#
_entry.id   AF-A0A519QI28-F1
#
_cell.length_a   1.000
_cell.length_b   1.000
_cell.length_c   1.000
_cell.angle_alpha   90.00
_cell.angle_beta   90.00
_cell.angle_gamma   90.00
#
_symmetry.space_group_name_H-M   'P 1'
#
loop_
_entity.id
_entity.type
_entity.pdbx_description
1 polymer ?
#
loop_
_entity_poly.entity_id
_entity_poly.type
_entity_poly.pdbx_seq_one_letter_code
_entity_poly.pdbx_strand_id
1 'polypeptide(L)'
;GLKGADLAALNIPSEAEYIAMYCRSTGRDAIPNWDFYIAFNFFRLAAIFHGIKGRAIRGTAASAHAHERGQKFPLLARLAAEAMEACG
;
A
#
# COMPACT_ATOMS: atom_id res chain seq x y z
N GLY A 1 -9.31 -3.70 6.54
CA GLY A 1 -8.02 -3.12 6.94
C GLY A 1 -8.13 -2.61 8.37
N LEU A 2 -7.05 -2.07 8.94
CA LEU A 2 -6.98 -1.61 10.34
C LEU A 2 -7.31 -0.11 10.52
N LYS A 3 -7.94 0.53 9.53
CA LYS A 3 -8.27 1.95 9.60
C LYS A 3 -9.22 2.22 10.77
N GLY A 4 -8.77 3.04 11.73
CA GLY A 4 -9.53 3.39 12.95
C GLY A 4 -9.47 2.35 14.07
N ALA A 5 -8.67 1.29 13.94
CA ALA A 5 -8.44 0.32 15.01
C ALA A 5 -7.48 0.88 16.07
N ASP A 6 -7.70 0.51 17.33
CA ASP A 6 -6.74 0.71 18.40
C ASP A 6 -5.62 -0.33 18.26
N LEU A 7 -4.50 0.08 17.69
CA LEU A 7 -3.36 -0.81 17.45
C LEU A 7 -2.74 -1.29 18.77
N ALA A 8 -2.71 -0.44 19.80
CA ALA A 8 -2.15 -0.79 21.09
C ALA A 8 -2.99 -1.87 21.79
N ALA A 9 -4.31 -1.74 21.79
CA ALA A 9 -5.21 -2.77 22.32
C ALA A 9 -5.11 -4.11 21.56
N LEU A 10 -4.71 -4.07 20.28
CA LEU A 10 -4.47 -5.25 19.47
C LEU A 10 -3.05 -5.81 19.58
N ASN A 11 -2.17 -5.22 20.40
CA ASN A 11 -0.74 -5.54 20.48
C ASN A 11 -0.03 -5.43 19.11
N ILE A 12 -0.47 -4.49 18.28
CA ILE A 12 0.13 -4.20 16.99
C ILE A 12 1.03 -2.97 17.17
N PRO A 13 2.33 -3.04 16.80
CA PRO A 13 3.20 -1.88 16.87
C PRO A 13 2.73 -0.80 15.89
N SER A 14 2.91 0.46 16.28
CA SER A 14 2.79 1.58 15.36
C SER A 14 3.81 1.46 14.22
N GLU A 15 3.58 2.21 13.14
CA GLU A 15 4.50 2.27 12.01
C GLU A 15 5.91 2.69 12.44
N ALA A 16 6.04 3.73 13.27
CA ALA A 16 7.32 4.21 13.75
C ALA A 16 8.06 3.16 14.61
N GLU A 17 7.35 2.47 15.50
CA GLU A 17 7.92 1.37 16.29
C GLU A 17 8.40 0.24 15.39
N TYR A 18 7.61 -0.11 14.37
CA TYR A 18 7.95 -1.17 13.45
C TYR A 18 9.17 -0.83 12.58
N ILE A 19 9.26 0.41 12.09
CA ILE A 19 10.45 0.91 11.38
C ILE A 19 11.68 0.82 12.30
N ALA A 20 11.58 1.27 13.54
CA ALA A 20 12.68 1.22 14.50
C ALA A 20 13.13 -0.23 14.80
N MET A 21 12.18 -1.16 14.94
CA MET A 21 12.47 -2.60 15.09
C MET A 21 13.21 -3.14 13.86
N TYR A 22 12.73 -2.82 12.66
CA TYR A 22 13.35 -3.24 11.42
C TYR A 22 14.78 -2.70 11.27
N CYS A 23 14.98 -1.41 11.52
CA CYS A 23 16.29 -0.76 11.53
C CYS A 23 17.27 -1.46 12.47
N ARG A 24 16.87 -1.71 13.72
CA ARG A 24 17.69 -2.46 14.70
C ARG A 24 18.05 -3.87 14.22
N SER A 25 17.06 -4.62 13.72
CA SER A 25 17.28 -5.99 13.24
C SER A 25 18.19 -6.09 12.01
N THR A 26 18.31 -5.00 11.25
CA THR A 26 19.05 -4.98 10.00
C THR A 26 20.33 -4.13 10.05
N GLY A 27 20.69 -3.61 11.22
CA GLY A 27 21.87 -2.76 11.41
C GLY A 27 21.80 -1.43 10.65
N ARG A 28 20.60 -0.88 10.46
CA ARG A 28 20.37 0.40 9.80
C ARG A 28 20.03 1.47 10.83
N ASP A 29 20.54 2.68 10.63
CA ASP A 29 20.23 3.81 11.49
C ASP A 29 18.81 4.34 11.26
N ALA A 30 18.40 4.42 9.98
CA ALA A 30 17.08 4.89 9.57
C ALA A 30 16.72 4.38 8.16
N ILE A 31 15.47 4.60 7.76
CA ILE A 31 15.03 4.50 6.37
C ILE A 31 14.71 5.92 5.88
N PRO A 32 15.63 6.59 5.16
CA PRO A 32 15.38 7.94 4.67
C PRO A 32 14.23 7.93 3.66
N ASN A 33 13.46 9.01 3.62
CA ASN A 33 12.33 9.18 2.70
C ASN A 33 11.30 8.04 2.80
N TRP A 34 10.97 7.61 4.02
CA TRP A 34 9.99 6.54 4.24
C TRP A 34 8.66 6.78 3.50
N ASP A 35 8.16 8.01 3.54
CA ASP A 35 6.91 8.40 2.91
C ASP A 35 6.93 8.21 1.40
N PHE A 36 8.08 8.43 0.75
CA PHE A 36 8.24 8.13 -0.68
C PHE A 36 8.05 6.63 -0.95
N TYR A 37 8.59 5.75 -0.10
CA TYR A 37 8.39 4.31 -0.27
C TYR A 37 6.93 3.91 -0.07
N ILE A 38 6.20 4.56 0.84
CA ILE A 38 4.76 4.35 1.01
C ILE A 38 4.01 4.78 -0.25
N ALA A 39 4.24 6.01 -0.74
CA ALA A 39 3.62 6.52 -1.97
C ALA A 39 3.92 5.62 -3.18
N PHE A 40 5.19 5.24 -3.37
CA PHE A 40 5.62 4.32 -4.41
C PHE A 40 4.88 2.97 -4.34
N ASN A 41 4.72 2.39 -3.16
CA ASN A 41 4.03 1.12 -3.00
C ASN A 41 2.54 1.22 -3.34
N PHE A 42 1.88 2.34 -3.02
CA PHE A 42 0.50 2.58 -3.45
C PHE A 42 0.39 2.72 -4.96
N PHE A 43 1.29 3.48 -5.61
CA PHE A 43 1.33 3.57 -7.08
C PHE A 43 1.57 2.21 -7.74
N ARG A 44 2.52 1.43 -7.21
CA ARG A 44 2.81 0.07 -7.69
C ARG A 44 1.57 -0.81 -7.58
N LEU A 45 0.85 -0.77 -6.45
CA LEU A 45 -0.36 -1.56 -6.27
C LEU A 45 -1.49 -1.11 -7.21
N ALA A 46 -1.65 0.21 -7.40
CA ALA A 46 -2.59 0.78 -8.36
C ALA A 46 -2.29 0.30 -9.79
N ALA A 47 -1.03 0.32 -10.23
CA ALA A 47 -0.62 -0.16 -11.54
C ALA A 47 -0.92 -1.66 -11.75
N ILE A 48 -0.69 -2.49 -10.72
CA ILE A 48 -1.03 -3.92 -10.76
C ILE A 48 -2.54 -4.10 -10.95
N PHE A 49 -3.37 -3.36 -10.20
CA PHE A 49 -4.83 -3.47 -10.26
C PHE A 49 -5.38 -2.91 -11.58
N HIS A 50 -4.78 -1.85 -12.10
CA HIS A 50 -5.06 -1.33 -13.43
C HIS A 50 -4.78 -2.39 -14.52
N GLY A 51 -3.63 -3.07 -14.44
CA GLY A 51 -3.29 -4.17 -15.35
C GLY A 51 -4.28 -5.34 -15.28
N ILE A 52 -4.74 -5.71 -14.08
CA ILE A 52 -5.78 -6.72 -13.86
C ILE A 52 -7.10 -6.27 -14.52
N LYS A 53 -7.55 -5.04 -14.27
CA LYS A 53 -8.75 -4.46 -14.89
C LYS A 53 -8.67 -4.53 -16.42
N GLY A 54 -7.54 -4.13 -16.99
CA GLY A 54 -7.31 -4.19 -18.44
C GLY A 54 -7.40 -5.61 -19.00
N ARG A 55 -6.81 -6.61 -18.33
CA ARG A 55 -6.91 -8.02 -18.76
C ARG A 55 -8.32 -8.59 -18.60
N ALA A 56 -9.03 -8.21 -17.53
CA ALA A 56 -10.40 -8.62 -17.29
C ALA A 56 -11.35 -8.09 -18.39
N ILE A 57 -11.22 -6.82 -18.77
CA ILE A 57 -11.98 -6.22 -19.89
C ILE A 57 -11.73 -6.96 -21.20
N ARG A 58 -10.49 -7.40 -21.43
CA ARG A 58 -10.10 -8.20 -22.61
C ARG A 58 -10.44 -9.69 -22.52
N GLY A 59 -11.15 -10.12 -21.47
CA GLY A 59 -11.55 -11.53 -21.29
C GLY A 59 -10.42 -12.50 -20.93
N THR A 60 -9.20 -12.01 -20.65
CA THR A 60 -8.02 -12.85 -20.37
C THR A 60 -7.75 -13.06 -18.87
N ALA A 61 -8.53 -12.42 -17.99
CA ALA A 61 -8.49 -12.63 -16.55
C ALA A 61 -9.91 -12.53 -15.96
N ALA A 62 -10.69 -13.60 -16.09
CA ALA A 62 -12.15 -13.60 -15.82
C ALA A 62 -12.56 -14.18 -14.45
N SER A 63 -11.67 -14.21 -13.45
CA SER A 63 -12.05 -14.68 -12.11
C SER A 63 -12.77 -13.59 -11.30
N ALA A 64 -13.64 -13.98 -10.38
CA ALA A 64 -14.32 -13.05 -9.46
C ALA A 64 -13.31 -12.17 -8.68
N HIS A 65 -12.17 -12.74 -8.29
CA HIS A 65 -11.08 -11.99 -7.66
C HIS A 65 -10.41 -10.96 -8.58
N ALA A 66 -10.31 -11.25 -9.88
CA ALA A 66 -9.78 -10.27 -10.84
C ALA A 66 -10.71 -9.07 -10.98
N HIS A 67 -12.03 -9.30 -10.96
CA HIS A 67 -13.02 -8.24 -11.00
C HIS A 67 -12.96 -7.37 -9.73
N GLU A 68 -12.99 -7.98 -8.55
CA GLU A 68 -12.93 -7.27 -7.26
C GLU A 68 -11.65 -6.42 -7.14
N ARG A 69 -10.49 -6.96 -7.55
CA ARG A 69 -9.23 -6.21 -7.57
C ARG A 69 -9.28 -5.06 -8.57
N GLY A 70 -9.80 -5.29 -9.79
CA GLY A 70 -9.96 -4.24 -10.78
C GLY A 70 -10.84 -3.07 -10.30
N GLN A 71 -11.88 -3.34 -9.52
CA GLN A 71 -12.76 -2.32 -8.93
C GLN A 71 -12.07 -1.46 -7.86
N LYS A 72 -11.06 -2.00 -7.16
CA LYS A 72 -10.31 -1.27 -6.12
C LYS A 72 -9.24 -0.32 -6.68
N PHE A 73 -8.97 -0.36 -7.99
CA PHE A 73 -7.97 0.51 -8.63
C PHE A 73 -8.14 2.01 -8.34
N PRO A 74 -9.34 2.62 -8.48
CA PRO A 74 -9.50 4.06 -8.26
C PRO A 74 -9.16 4.49 -6.82
N LEU A 75 -9.52 3.66 -5.83
CA LEU A 75 -9.18 3.90 -4.44
C LEU A 75 -7.66 3.90 -4.24
N LEU A 76 -6.95 2.93 -4.81
CA LEU A 76 -5.50 2.84 -4.69
C LEU A 76 -4.77 4.00 -5.39
N ALA A 77 -5.25 4.41 -6.56
CA ALA A 77 -4.69 5.57 -7.26
C ALA A 77 -4.85 6.85 -6.45
N ARG A 78 -6.02 7.03 -5.79
CA ARG A 78 -6.27 8.17 -4.89
C ARG A 78 -5.36 8.14 -3.67
N LEU A 79 -5.23 6.99 -3.00
CA LEU A 79 -4.33 6.82 -1.85
C LEU A 79 -2.86 7.07 -2.23
N ALA A 80 -2.46 6.69 -3.44
CA ALA A 80 -1.11 6.95 -3.94
C ALA A 80 -0.85 8.45 -4.12
N ALA A 81 -1.82 9.19 -4.66
CA ALA A 81 -1.73 10.64 -4.80
C ALA A 81 -1.69 11.33 -3.43
N GLU A 82 -2.60 10.97 -2.52
CA GLU A 82 -2.63 11.50 -1.15
C GLU A 82 -1.31 11.23 -0.41
N ALA A 83 -0.75 10.03 -0.53
CA ALA A 83 0.53 9.69 0.08
C ALA A 83 1.70 10.49 -0.53
N MET A 84 1.68 10.74 -1.84
CA MET A 84 2.71 11.53 -2.51
C MET A 84 2.63 13.01 -2.14
N GLU A 85 1.44 13.57 -1.99
CA GLU A 85 1.24 14.96 -1.54
C GLU A 85 1.70 15.16 -0.08
N ALA A 86 1.61 14.12 0.74
CA ALA A 86 2.13 14.12 2.10
C ALA A 86 3.67 13.99 2.17
N CYS A 87 4.33 13.58 1.09
CA CYS A 87 5.79 13.62 1.00
C CYS A 87 6.27 15.08 0.88
N GLY A 88 6.82 15.62 1.96
CA GLY A 88 7.50 16.92 2.01
C GLY A 88 9.02 16.78 2.00
#